data_AF-A0A1L8MGC6-F1
#
_entry.id   AF-A0A1L8MGC6-F1
#
_cell.length_a   1.000
_cell.length_b   1.000
_cell.length_c   1.000
_cell.angle_alpha   90.00
_cell.angle_beta   90.00
_cell.angle_gamma   90.00
#
_symmetry.space_group_name_H-M   'P 1'
#
loop_
_entity.id
_entity.type
_entity.pdbx_description
1 polymer ?
#
loop_
_entity_poly.entity_id
_entity_poly.type
_entity_poly.pdbx_seq_one_letter_code
_entity_poly.pdbx_strand_id
1 'polypeptide(L)' 'MFNQNVHKSWRQFKIGLTVFVAGAAMLFTISHLHLLTYVLSLAVLFGGFIIAMWGYLGIFLQRLSLIKDKKGIKPPSKF' A
#
# COMPACT_ATOMS: atom_id res chain seq x y z
N MET A 1 21.63 -0.92 -2.58
CA MET A 1 20.64 0.18 -2.68
C MET A 1 19.17 -0.26 -2.68
N PHE A 2 18.79 -1.51 -3.00
CA PHE A 2 17.38 -1.99 -3.01
C PHE A 2 16.63 -1.93 -1.68
N ASN A 3 17.30 -2.08 -0.53
CA ASN A 3 16.64 -2.15 0.78
C ASN A 3 15.96 -0.83 1.19
N GLN A 4 16.47 0.33 0.77
CA GLN A 4 15.88 1.62 1.16
C GLN A 4 14.51 1.88 0.52
N ASN A 5 14.26 1.31 -0.65
CA ASN A 5 12.99 1.45 -1.35
C ASN A 5 11.87 0.63 -0.67
N VAL A 6 12.20 -0.53 -0.08
CA VAL A 6 11.26 -1.37 0.68
C VAL A 6 10.69 -0.61 1.86
N HIS A 7 11.56 -0.04 2.68
CA HIS A 7 11.15 0.65 3.90
C HIS A 7 10.27 1.86 3.58
N LYS A 8 10.55 2.55 2.47
CA LYS A 8 9.75 3.70 2.00
C LYS A 8 8.36 3.27 1.52
N SER A 9 8.26 2.22 0.70
CA SER A 9 6.97 1.67 0.23
C SER A 9 6.15 1.04 1.36
N TRP A 10 6.80 0.35 2.30
CA TRP A 10 6.15 -0.20 3.50
C TRP A 10 5.60 0.90 4.40
N ARG A 11 6.30 2.03 4.53
CA ARG A 11 5.82 3.19 5.27
C ARG A 11 4.61 3.83 4.60
N GLN A 12 4.64 4.01 3.28
CA GLN A 12 3.49 4.54 2.54
C GLN A 12 2.27 3.61 2.61
N PHE A 13 2.48 2.29 2.54
CA PHE A 13 1.43 1.30 2.76
C PHE A 13 0.80 1.45 4.16
N LYS A 14 1.62 1.51 5.22
CA LYS A 14 1.12 1.71 6.59
C LYS A 14 0.34 3.01 6.73
N ILE A 15 0.85 4.13 6.20
CA ILE A 15 0.17 5.42 6.26
C ILE A 15 -1.18 5.35 5.54
N GLY A 16 -1.22 4.80 4.33
CA GLY A 16 -2.46 4.61 3.57
C GLY A 16 -3.46 3.71 4.31
N LEU A 17 -2.98 2.63 4.92
CA LEU A 17 -3.80 1.71 5.71
C LEU A 17 -4.38 2.40 6.95
N THR A 18 -3.59 3.20 7.68
CA THR A 18 -4.10 3.95 8.84
C THR A 18 -5.17 4.96 8.43
N VAL A 19 -4.96 5.68 7.33
CA VAL A 19 -5.96 6.63 6.78
C VAL A 19 -7.23 5.90 6.33
N PHE A 20 -7.09 4.74 5.68
CA PHE A 20 -8.22 3.90 5.28
C PHE A 20 -9.03 3.41 6.48
N VAL A 21 -8.38 2.85 7.51
CA VAL A 21 -9.05 2.35 8.71
C VAL A 21 -9.72 3.50 9.48
N ALA A 22 -9.07 4.67 9.58
CA ALA A 22 -9.67 5.85 10.17
C ALA A 22 -10.91 6.32 9.39
N GLY A 23 -10.83 6.37 8.06
CA GLY A 23 -11.97 6.68 7.19
C GLY A 23 -13.12 5.68 7.32
N ALA A 24 -12.82 4.39 7.42
CA ALA A 24 -13.81 3.32 7.62
C ALA A 24 -14.52 3.45 8.97
N ALA A 25 -13.76 3.71 10.04
CA ALA A 25 -14.32 3.92 11.38
C ALA A 25 -15.23 5.16 11.41
N MET A 26 -14.80 6.25 10.74
CA MET A 26 -15.58 7.48 10.63
C MET A 26 -16.87 7.28 9.82
N LEU A 27 -16.79 6.49 8.73
CA LEU A 27 -17.95 6.09 7.94
C LEU A 27 -18.92 5.27 8.81
N PHE A 28 -18.46 4.27 9.56
CA PHE A 28 -19.35 3.43 10.35
C PHE A 28 -20.02 4.17 11.53
N THR A 29 -19.36 5.18 12.10
CA THR A 29 -19.84 5.87 13.31
C THR A 29 -20.70 7.10 13.03
N ILE A 30 -20.36 7.90 12.01
CA ILE A 30 -20.96 9.23 11.82
C ILE A 30 -21.78 9.31 10.53
N SER A 31 -21.63 8.36 9.59
CA SER A 31 -22.26 8.49 8.27
C SER A 31 -23.78 8.37 8.26
N HIS A 32 -24.40 7.82 9.32
CA HIS A 32 -25.85 7.77 9.46
C HIS A 32 -26.48 9.16 9.68
N LEU A 33 -25.70 10.17 10.09
CA LEU A 33 -26.23 11.47 10.48
C LEU A 33 -26.47 12.43 9.30
N HIS A 34 -25.68 12.35 8.22
CA HIS A 34 -25.78 13.33 7.13
C HIS A 34 -25.22 12.79 5.79
N LEU A 35 -25.92 13.06 4.67
CA LEU A 35 -25.48 12.64 3.33
C LEU A 35 -24.07 13.15 2.98
N LEU A 36 -23.76 14.37 3.42
CA LEU A 36 -22.46 15.03 3.18
C LEU A 36 -21.31 14.31 3.91
N THR A 37 -21.52 13.88 5.15
CA THR A 37 -20.52 13.11 5.91
C THR A 37 -20.36 11.70 5.35
N TYR A 38 -21.42 11.09 4.82
CA TYR A 38 -21.33 9.82 4.10
C TYR A 38 -20.44 9.93 2.85
N VAL A 39 -20.70 10.91 1.97
CA VAL A 39 -19.92 11.12 0.74
C VAL A 39 -18.45 11.47 1.04
N LEU A 40 -18.20 12.33 2.03
CA LEU A 40 -16.85 12.65 2.49
C LEU A 40 -16.11 11.42 3.02
N SER A 41 -16.76 10.63 3.86
CA SER A 41 -16.17 9.41 4.42
C SER A 41 -15.86 8.40 3.31
N LEU A 42 -16.74 8.30 2.30
CA LEU A 42 -16.52 7.44 1.14
C LEU A 42 -15.32 7.90 0.30
N ALA A 43 -15.17 9.21 0.09
CA ALA A 43 -14.02 9.79 -0.61
C ALA A 43 -12.71 9.53 0.15
N VAL A 44 -12.70 9.69 1.47
CA VAL A 44 -11.54 9.37 2.31
C VAL A 44 -11.23 7.87 2.31
N LEU A 45 -12.25 7.01 2.33
CA LEU A 45 -12.11 5.57 2.25
C LEU A 45 -11.47 5.15 0.93
N PHE A 46 -12.00 5.60 -0.21
CA PHE A 46 -11.44 5.30 -1.53
C PHE A 46 -10.06 5.92 -1.73
N GLY A 47 -9.84 7.15 -1.26
CA GLY A 47 -8.54 7.81 -1.30
C GLY A 47 -7.48 7.04 -0.49
N GLY A 48 -7.79 6.68 0.75
CA GLY A 48 -6.94 5.84 1.60
C GLY A 48 -6.67 4.47 0.98
N PHE A 49 -7.67 3.86 0.37
CA PHE A 49 -7.54 2.59 -0.35
C PHE A 49 -6.57 2.70 -1.54
N ILE A 50 -6.69 3.73 -2.38
CA ILE A 50 -5.79 3.94 -3.52
C ILE A 50 -4.35 4.15 -3.04
N ILE A 51 -4.14 4.96 -1.99
CA ILE A 51 -2.81 5.21 -1.43
C ILE A 51 -2.21 3.92 -0.84
N ALA A 52 -3.01 3.14 -0.11
CA ALA A 52 -2.60 1.84 0.41
C ALA A 52 -2.25 0.87 -0.73
N MET A 53 -3.08 0.80 -1.76
CA MET A 53 -2.87 -0.07 -2.92
C MET A 53 -1.61 0.33 -3.71
N TRP A 54 -1.30 1.63 -3.82
CA TRP A 54 -0.06 2.11 -4.43
C TRP A 54 1.18 1.71 -3.61
N GLY A 55 1.11 1.83 -2.28
CA GLY A 55 2.17 1.36 -1.37
C GLY A 55 2.40 -0.15 -1.46
N TYR A 56 1.31 -0.93 -1.58
CA TYR A 56 1.36 -2.38 -1.78
C TYR A 56 2.01 -2.77 -3.12
N LEU A 57 1.66 -2.06 -4.21
CA LEU A 57 2.22 -2.29 -5.54
C LEU A 57 3.75 -2.21 -5.54
N GLY A 58 4.33 -1.27 -4.78
CA GLY A 58 5.79 -1.16 -4.64
C GLY A 58 6.45 -2.40 -4.03
N ILE A 59 5.81 -3.03 -3.04
CA ILE A 59 6.31 -4.27 -2.40
C ILE A 59 6.11 -5.47 -3.33
N PHE A 60 4.98 -5.50 -4.03
CA PHE A 60 4.63 -6.58 -4.97
C PHE A 60 5.55 -6.61 -6.18
N LEU A 61 5.80 -5.46 -6.82
CA LEU A 61 6.76 -5.32 -7.93
C LEU A 61 8.16 -5.74 -7.53
N GLN A 62 8.57 -5.46 -6.29
CA GLN A 62 9.86 -5.89 -5.79
C GLN A 62 9.92 -7.42 -5.59
N ARG A 63 8.89 -8.05 -5.00
CA ARG A 63 8.82 -9.51 -4.93
C ARG A 63 8.83 -10.15 -6.32
N LEU A 64 8.12 -9.58 -7.28
CA LEU A 64 8.13 -10.04 -8.67
C LEU A 64 9.51 -9.89 -9.32
N SER A 65 10.20 -8.78 -9.08
CA SER A 65 11.58 -8.59 -9.55
C SER A 65 12.53 -9.63 -8.97
N LEU A 66 12.41 -9.94 -7.67
CA LEU A 66 13.20 -10.98 -7.00
C LEU A 66 12.88 -12.39 -7.52
N ILE A 67 11.63 -12.68 -7.89
CA ILE A 67 11.24 -13.94 -8.54
C ILE A 67 11.82 -14.05 -9.95
N LYS A 68 11.86 -12.93 -10.68
CA LYS A 68 12.43 -12.87 -12.04
C LYS A 68 13.97 -13.02 -12.01
N ASP A 69 14.62 -12.48 -10.98
CA ASP A 69 16.07 -12.56 -10.77
C ASP A 69 16.55 -13.97 -10.38
N LYS A 70 15.70 -14.78 -9.73
CA LYS A 70 15.99 -16.20 -9.45
C LYS A 70 16.18 -17.06 -10.72
N LYS A 71 15.86 -16.55 -11.91
CA LYS A 71 16.16 -17.20 -13.20
C LYS A 71 17.56 -16.85 -13.76
N GLY A 72 18.31 -15.98 -13.08
CA GLY A 72 19.62 -15.47 -13.51
C GLY A 72 20.79 -15.82 -12.59
N ILE A 73 20.65 -16.78 -11.66
CA ILE A 73 21.77 -17.27 -10.87
C ILE A 73 22.64 -18.15 -11.79
N LYS A 74 23.50 -17.50 -12.58
CA LYS A 74 24.71 -18.13 -13.08
C LYS A 74 25.56 -18.41 -11.85
N PRO A 75 25.90 -19.68 -11.53
CA PRO A 75 26.78 -19.96 -10.40
C PRO A 75 28.08 -19.18 -10.61
N PRO A 76 28.67 -18.63 -9.54
CA PRO A 76 29.92 -17.90 -9.65
C PRO A 76 30.95 -18.84 -10.28
N SER A 77 31.44 -18.44 -11.45
CA SER A 77 32.63 -18.99 -12.09
C SER A 77 33.80 -18.78 -11.13
N LYS A 78 33.96 -19.71 -10.18
CA LYS A 78 35.23 -19.90 -9.50
C LYS A 78 36.16 -20.54 -10.53
N PHE A 79 37.20 -19.80 -10.86
CA PHE A 79 38.45 -20.30 -11.41
C PHE A 79 38.92 -21.54 -10.66
#